data_AF-A0A3M1QX20-F1
#
_entry.id   AF-A0A3M1QX20-F1
#
_cell.length_a   1.000
_cell.length_b   1.000
_cell.length_c   1.000
_cell.angle_alpha   90.00
_cell.angle_beta   90.00
_cell.angle_gamma   90.00
#
_symmetry.space_group_name_H-M   'P 1'
#
loop_
_entity.id
_entity.type
_entity.pdbx_description
1 polymer ?
#
loop_
_entity_poly.entity_id
_entity_poly.type
_entity_poly.pdbx_seq_one_letter_code
_entity_poly.pdbx_strand_id
1 'polypeptide(L)' 'MSNSKVPIDDSILLEKIRRTRAMRGEDRILAGPRLFDYACRIALDGLRRQFPDATDAELREILRKRLALARRIEGGA' A
#
# COMPACT_ATOMS: atom_id res chain seq x y z
N MET A 1 -18.88 16.53 -5.05
CA MET A 1 -18.28 15.24 -4.64
C MET A 1 -17.83 15.41 -3.20
N SER A 2 -18.53 14.78 -2.25
CA SER A 2 -18.33 14.99 -0.81
C SER A 2 -17.01 14.34 -0.38
N ASN A 3 -16.02 15.16 -0.04
CA ASN A 3 -14.74 14.69 0.48
C ASN A 3 -14.96 14.28 1.94
N SER A 4 -15.44 13.04 2.15
CA SER A 4 -15.66 12.48 3.48
C SER A 4 -14.31 12.26 4.15
N LYS A 5 -13.83 13.29 4.87
CA LYS A 5 -12.83 13.09 5.93
C LYS A 5 -13.53 12.32 7.03
N VAL A 6 -13.52 10.99 6.93
CA VAL A 6 -13.87 10.12 8.04
C VAL A 6 -12.98 10.55 9.21
N PRO A 7 -13.53 11.05 10.33
CA PRO A 7 -12.70 11.40 11.47
C PRO A 7 -11.99 10.13 11.92
N ILE A 8 -10.65 10.15 11.90
CA ILE A 8 -9.87 9.07 12.49
C ILE A 8 -10.16 9.15 13.98
N ASP A 9 -10.82 8.13 14.52
CA ASP A 9 -10.98 8.01 15.97
C ASP A 9 -9.59 8.01 16.62
N ASP A 10 -9.35 8.99 17.49
CA ASP A 10 -8.09 9.15 18.21
C ASP A 10 -7.69 7.87 18.96
N SER A 11 -8.67 7.05 19.36
CA SER A 11 -8.42 5.73 19.97
C SER A 11 -7.65 4.79 19.02
N ILE A 12 -7.99 4.79 17.73
CA ILE A 12 -7.34 3.99 16.69
C ILE A 12 -5.91 4.48 16.46
N LEU A 13 -5.71 5.80 16.44
CA LEU A 13 -4.39 6.40 16.28
C LEU A 13 -3.48 6.09 17.47
N LEU A 14 -3.99 6.26 18.69
CA LEU A 14 -3.26 5.97 19.92
C LEU A 14 -2.87 4.50 20.02
N GLU A 15 -3.76 3.59 19.62
CA GLU A 15 -3.46 2.16 19.58
C GLU A 15 -2.34 1.83 18.59
N LYS A 16 -2.35 2.44 17.39
CA LYS A 16 -1.25 2.30 16.42
C LYS A 16 0.08 2.79 16.98
N ILE A 17 0.07 3.91 17.70
CA ILE A 17 1.27 4.46 18.36
C ILE A 17 1.77 3.49 19.43
N ARG A 18 0.90 2.96 20.30
CA ARG A 18 1.27 2.00 21.35
C ARG A 18 1.90 0.75 20.76
N ARG A 19 1.26 0.13 19.76
CA ARG A 19 1.80 -1.06 19.08
C ARG A 19 3.18 -0.81 18.48
N THR A 20 3.33 0.33 17.79
CA THR A 20 4.61 0.71 17.16
C THR A 20 5.71 0.95 18.19
N ARG A 21 5.38 1.50 19.37
CA ARG A 21 6.34 1.70 20.47
C ARG A 21 6.74 0.39 21.16
N ALA A 22 5.85 -0.60 21.18
CA ALA A 22 6.11 -1.92 21.76
C ALA A 22 6.94 -2.84 20.84
N MET A 23 7.07 -2.51 19.54
CA MET A 23 7.92 -3.26 18.61
C MET A 23 9.40 -3.08 18.93
N ARG A 24 10.20 -4.15 18.75
CA ARG A 24 11.66 -4.06 18.74
C ARG A 24 12.10 -3.12 17.60
N GLY A 25 13.24 -2.44 17.78
CA GLY A 25 13.72 -1.42 16.82
C GLY A 25 13.83 -1.95 15.39
N GLU A 26 14.38 -3.16 15.20
CA GLU A 26 14.47 -3.85 13.92
C GLU A 26 13.09 -4.17 13.32
N ASP A 27 12.14 -4.61 14.13
CA ASP A 27 10.79 -4.95 13.68
C ASP A 27 9.99 -3.74 13.24
N ARG A 28 10.20 -2.61 13.93
CA ARG A 28 9.59 -1.33 13.57
C ARG A 28 10.09 -0.82 12.23
N ILE A 29 11.40 -0.94 11.96
CA ILE A 29 11.99 -0.54 10.66
C ILE A 29 11.41 -1.40 9.54
N LEU A 30 11.29 -2.71 9.76
CA LEU A 30 10.82 -3.65 8.75
C LEU A 30 9.29 -3.67 8.58
N ALA A 31 8.51 -3.07 9.50
CA ALA A 31 7.05 -3.04 9.41
C ALA A 31 6.55 -2.39 8.11
N GLY A 32 7.12 -1.25 7.73
CA GLY A 32 6.77 -0.55 6.49
C GLY A 32 7.09 -1.37 5.23
N PRO A 33 8.34 -1.82 5.04
CA PRO A 33 8.71 -2.68 3.90
C PRO A 33 7.87 -3.96 3.79
N ARG A 34 7.56 -4.62 4.91
CA ARG A 34 6.71 -5.83 4.92
C ARG A 34 5.28 -5.51 4.47
N LEU A 35 4.72 -4.40 4.95
CA LEU A 35 3.38 -3.97 4.54
C LEU A 35 3.35 -3.60 3.05
N PHE A 36 4.38 -2.92 2.56
CA PHE A 36 4.50 -2.56 1.15
C PHE A 36 4.58 -3.80 0.26
N ASP A 37 5.43 -4.77 0.61
CA ASP A 37 5.54 -6.04 -0.13
C ASP A 37 4.22 -6.80 -0.14
N TYR A 38 3.50 -6.86 0.99
CA TYR A 38 2.17 -7.45 1.07
C TYR A 38 1.17 -6.76 0.13
N ALA A 39 1.14 -5.42 0.12
CA ALA A 39 0.28 -4.66 -0.77
C ALA A 39 0.61 -4.92 -2.26
N CYS A 40 1.90 -5.01 -2.60
CA CYS A 40 2.34 -5.38 -3.95
C CYS A 40 1.86 -6.78 -4.36
N ARG A 41 1.90 -7.77 -3.45
CA ARG A 41 1.40 -9.13 -3.74
C ARG A 41 -0.09 -9.13 -4.08
N ILE A 42 -0.91 -8.46 -3.27
CA ILE A 42 -2.35 -8.33 -3.54
C ILE A 42 -2.60 -7.69 -4.91
N ALA A 43 -1.88 -6.61 -5.22
CA ALA A 43 -2.03 -5.93 -6.50
C ALA A 43 -1.62 -6.85 -7.68
N LEU A 44 -0.52 -7.59 -7.54
CA LEU A 44 -0.06 -8.55 -8.54
C LEU A 44 -1.05 -9.69 -8.75
N ASP A 45 -1.67 -10.21 -7.68
CA ASP A 45 -2.70 -11.25 -7.82
C ASP A 45 -3.93 -10.75 -8.59
N GLY A 46 -4.32 -9.50 -8.38
CA GLY A 46 -5.33 -8.84 -9.19
C GLY A 46 -4.92 -8.68 -10.66
N LEU A 47 -3.64 -8.39 -10.92
CA LEU A 47 -3.10 -8.27 -12.28
C LEU A 47 -2.99 -9.63 -12.98
N ARG A 48 -2.60 -10.70 -12.29
CA ARG A 48 -2.57 -12.06 -12.84
C ARG A 48 -3.94 -12.50 -13.35
N ARG A 49 -5.01 -12.16 -12.62
CA ARG A 49 -6.38 -12.43 -13.08
C ARG A 49 -6.79 -11.60 -14.30
N GLN A 50 -6.25 -10.38 -14.44
CA GLN A 50 -6.52 -9.50 -15.59
C GLN A 50 -5.68 -9.86 -16.83
N PHE A 51 -4.48 -10.39 -16.62
CA PHE A 51 -3.50 -10.70 -17.65
C PHE A 51 -2.94 -12.12 -17.41
N PRO A 52 -3.72 -13.17 -17.70
CA PRO A 52 -3.35 -14.55 -17.37
C PRO A 52 -2.08 -15.04 -18.06
N ASP A 53 -1.76 -14.50 -19.25
CA ASP A 53 -0.61 -14.90 -20.05
C ASP A 53 0.64 -14.04 -19.79
N ALA A 54 0.54 -13.03 -18.92
CA ALA A 54 1.65 -12.14 -18.63
C ALA A 54 2.66 -12.79 -17.67
N THR A 55 3.94 -12.58 -17.97
CA THR A 55 5.04 -12.98 -17.10
C THR A 55 5.10 -12.12 -15.84
N ASP A 56 5.75 -12.62 -14.79
CA ASP A 56 5.98 -11.86 -13.56
C ASP A 56 6.70 -10.52 -13.80
N ALA A 57 7.58 -10.44 -14.80
CA ALA A 57 8.27 -9.20 -15.17
C ALA A 57 7.30 -8.18 -15.77
N GLU A 58 6.43 -8.62 -16.68
CA GLU A 58 5.41 -7.77 -17.31
C GLU A 58 4.38 -7.28 -16.28
N LEU A 59 3.95 -8.16 -15.38
CA LEU A 59 3.02 -7.80 -14.30
C LEU A 59 3.61 -6.74 -13.37
N ARG A 60 4.91 -6.83 -13.03
CA ARG A 60 5.61 -5.80 -12.25
C ARG A 60 5.69 -4.48 -13.00
N GLU A 61 5.89 -4.51 -14.32
CA GLU A 61 5.93 -3.31 -15.13
C GLU A 61 4.55 -2.63 -15.23
N ILE A 62 3.49 -3.42 -15.40
CA ILE A 62 2.10 -2.92 -15.34
C ILE A 62 1.82 -2.29 -13.98
N LEU A 63 2.25 -2.92 -12.89
CA LEU A 63 2.10 -2.37 -11.54
C LEU A 63 2.81 -1.02 -11.39
N ARG A 64 4.06 -0.90 -11.89
CA ARG A 64 4.81 0.37 -11.87
C ARG A 64 4.06 1.48 -12.62
N LYS A 65 3.55 1.18 -13.83
CA LYS A 65 2.77 2.12 -14.63
C LYS A 65 1.51 2.60 -13.89
N ARG A 66 0.79 1.69 -13.22
CA ARG A 66 -0.40 2.04 -12.43
C ARG A 66 -0.05 2.92 -11.23
N LEU A 67 1.03 2.63 -10.51
CA LEU A 67 1.49 3.46 -9.39
C LEU A 67 1.94 4.85 -9.85
N ALA A 68 2.62 4.94 -10.99
CA ALA A 68 3.00 6.23 -11.58
C ALA A 68 1.78 7.06 -11.97
N LEU A 69 0.74 6.42 -12.53
CA LEU A 69 -0.53 7.08 -12.84
C LEU A 69 -1.25 7.55 -11.57
N ALA A 70 -1.35 6.69 -10.55
CA ALA A 70 -1.97 7.04 -9.27
C ALA A 70 -1.29 8.27 -8.64
N ARG A 71 0.05 8.30 -8.60
CA ARG A 71 0.81 9.47 -8.10
C ARG A 71 0.51 10.75 -8.87
N ARG A 72 0.31 10.67 -10.20
CA ARG A 72 -0.05 11.84 -11.01
C ARG A 72 -1.46 12.34 -10.71
N ILE A 73 -2.39 11.43 -10.42
CA ILE A 73 -3.78 11.76 -10.09
C ILE A 73 -3.87 12.32 -8.67
N GLU A 74 -3.19 11.69 -7.71
CA GLU A 74 -3.13 12.13 -6.30
C GLU A 74 -2.35 13.44 -6.13
N GLY A 75 -1.32 13.65 -6.96
CA GLY A 75 -0.56 14.90 -7.05
C GLY A 75 -1.24 15.98 -7.90
N GLY A 76 -2.49 15.77 -8.34
CA GLY A 76 -3.31 16.75 -9.04
C GLY A 76 -3.95 17.76 -8.09
N ALA A 77 -3.12 18.66 -7.53
CA ALA A 77 -3.51 19.94 -6.92
C ALA A 77 -2.41 20.97 -7.21
#